data_AF-A0A1W9TH27-F1
#
_entry.id   AF-A0A1W9TH27-F1
#
_cell.length_a   1.000
_cell.length_b   1.000
_cell.length_c   1.000
_cell.angle_alpha   90.00
_cell.angle_beta   90.00
_cell.angle_gamma   90.00
#
_symmetry.space_group_name_H-M   'P 1'
#
loop_
_entity.id
_entity.type
_entity.pdbx_description
1 polymer ?
#
loop_
_entity_poly.entity_id
_entity_poly.type
_entity_poly.pdbx_seq_one_letter_code
_entity_poly.pdbx_strand_id
1 'polypeptide(L)'
;MGFNLNLALYPSPPVIPPDLNGFRMTYIMAKNSLIAAQAAAEAATTNKDDKLNDLIDAMKTDIRYAENTVNYDDDKLKLIGWAGRKSATALTAPGQPRLLEAPRQGEGWVFLDWKAPIEGGKPAAYRVMRRERPAGSWEDVATAVISEATLVEQPRGLELEYRIIAVNTAGEGEASNTAMVVL
;
A
#
# COMPACT_ATOMS: atom_id res chain seq x y z
N MET A 1 -26.59 -15.07 -49.84
CA MET A 1 -27.84 -15.66 -50.37
C MET A 1 -28.83 -14.63 -50.92
N GLY A 2 -28.78 -13.33 -50.58
CA GLY A 2 -29.76 -12.34 -51.08
C GLY A 2 -29.71 -12.02 -52.58
N PHE A 3 -28.55 -11.65 -53.13
CA PHE A 3 -28.43 -11.24 -54.54
C PHE A 3 -28.68 -12.38 -55.54
N ASN A 4 -28.17 -13.59 -55.25
CA ASN A 4 -28.40 -14.76 -56.09
C ASN A 4 -29.88 -15.16 -56.20
N LEU A 5 -30.70 -14.80 -55.21
CA LEU A 5 -32.14 -15.09 -55.20
C LEU A 5 -32.99 -13.96 -55.81
N ASN A 6 -32.40 -12.80 -56.13
CA ASN A 6 -33.11 -11.60 -56.59
C ASN A 6 -32.45 -10.96 -57.83
N LEU A 7 -31.96 -11.78 -58.76
CA LEU A 7 -31.25 -11.34 -59.97
C LEU A 7 -32.08 -10.39 -60.86
N ALA A 8 -33.41 -10.54 -60.89
CA ALA A 8 -34.30 -9.67 -61.66
C ALA A 8 -34.34 -8.22 -61.12
N LEU A 9 -34.14 -8.04 -59.81
CA LEU A 9 -34.10 -6.72 -59.17
C LEU A 9 -32.68 -6.15 -59.11
N TYR A 10 -31.67 -7.02 -59.07
CA TYR A 10 -30.25 -6.65 -58.95
C TYR A 10 -29.39 -7.44 -59.94
N PRO A 11 -29.43 -7.08 -61.23
CA PRO A 11 -28.79 -7.87 -62.29
C PRO A 11 -27.26 -7.72 -62.33
N SER A 12 -26.71 -6.68 -61.71
CA SER A 12 -25.26 -6.39 -61.74
C SER A 12 -24.80 -5.77 -60.43
N PRO A 13 -24.74 -6.55 -59.32
CA PRO A 13 -24.23 -6.04 -58.06
C PRO A 13 -22.74 -5.67 -58.20
N PRO A 14 -22.29 -4.55 -57.61
CA PRO A 14 -20.89 -4.11 -57.70
C PRO A 14 -19.85 -5.12 -57.17
N VAL A 15 -20.24 -5.96 -56.22
CA VAL A 15 -19.45 -7.11 -55.75
C VAL A 15 -20.36 -8.33 -55.78
N ILE A 16 -19.98 -9.34 -56.57
CA ILE A 16 -20.77 -10.56 -56.66
C ILE A 16 -20.54 -11.44 -55.42
N PRO A 17 -21.54 -12.24 -54.99
CA PRO A 17 -21.42 -13.05 -53.78
C PRO A 17 -20.20 -13.99 -53.69
N PRO A 18 -19.70 -14.61 -54.78
CA PRO A 18 -18.47 -15.39 -54.74
C PRO A 18 -17.23 -14.57 -54.31
N ASP A 19 -17.08 -13.36 -54.84
CA ASP A 19 -15.95 -12.48 -54.52
C ASP A 19 -16.03 -12.02 -53.05
N LEU A 20 -17.23 -11.69 -52.59
CA LEU A 20 -17.45 -11.34 -51.18
C LEU A 20 -17.08 -12.50 -50.24
N ASN A 21 -17.37 -13.75 -50.64
CA ASN A 21 -16.92 -14.93 -49.90
C ASN A 21 -15.39 -15.07 -49.93
N GLY A 22 -14.75 -14.79 -51.07
CA GLY A 22 -13.29 -14.76 -51.19
C GLY A 22 -12.62 -13.73 -50.28
N PHE A 23 -13.15 -12.50 -50.25
CA PHE A 23 -12.69 -11.46 -49.32
C PHE A 23 -12.89 -11.86 -47.87
N ARG A 24 -14.05 -12.45 -47.54
CA ARG A 24 -14.32 -12.95 -46.18
C ARG A 24 -13.32 -14.03 -45.77
N MET A 25 -13.00 -14.98 -46.64
CA MET A 25 -12.01 -16.03 -46.35
C MET A 25 -10.61 -15.44 -46.14
N THR A 26 -10.20 -14.52 -47.00
CA THR A 26 -8.89 -13.83 -46.89
C THR A 26 -8.80 -13.06 -45.56
N TYR A 27 -9.87 -12.35 -45.18
CA TYR A 27 -9.94 -11.66 -43.89
C TYR A 27 -9.84 -12.64 -42.71
N ILE A 28 -10.55 -13.76 -42.74
CA ILE A 28 -10.49 -14.78 -41.67
C ILE A 28 -9.07 -15.35 -41.55
N MET A 29 -8.41 -15.64 -42.67
CA MET A 29 -7.02 -16.11 -42.66
C MET A 29 -6.05 -15.08 -42.06
N ALA A 30 -6.14 -13.81 -42.48
CA ALA A 30 -5.33 -12.74 -41.93
C ALA A 30 -5.58 -12.54 -40.42
N LYS A 31 -6.85 -12.59 -40.00
CA LYS A 31 -7.23 -12.52 -38.58
C LYS A 31 -6.63 -13.67 -37.77
N ASN A 32 -6.68 -14.91 -38.29
CA ASN A 32 -6.11 -16.06 -37.60
C ASN A 32 -4.58 -15.96 -37.49
N SER A 33 -3.92 -15.46 -38.54
CA SER A 33 -2.48 -15.19 -38.52
C SER A 33 -2.10 -14.13 -37.47
N LEU A 34 -2.91 -13.07 -37.32
CA LEU A 34 -2.72 -12.06 -36.27
C LEU A 34 -2.81 -12.66 -34.87
N ILE A 35 -3.85 -13.48 -34.62
CA ILE A 35 -4.03 -14.15 -33.33
C ILE A 35 -2.84 -15.05 -33.01
N ALA A 36 -2.34 -15.81 -33.99
CA ALA A 36 -1.17 -16.66 -33.81
C ALA A 36 0.10 -15.83 -33.52
N ALA A 37 0.30 -14.72 -34.24
CA ALA A 37 1.43 -13.83 -34.02
C ALA A 37 1.37 -13.18 -32.63
N GLN A 38 0.18 -12.78 -32.16
CA GLN A 38 -0.02 -12.24 -30.83
C GLN A 38 0.29 -13.28 -29.75
N ALA A 39 -0.22 -14.51 -29.89
CA ALA A 39 0.09 -15.60 -28.96
C ALA A 39 1.61 -15.91 -28.91
N ALA A 40 2.29 -15.86 -30.06
CA ALA A 40 3.73 -16.03 -30.13
C ALA A 40 4.50 -14.87 -29.45
N ALA A 41 4.02 -13.62 -29.59
CA ALA A 41 4.61 -12.46 -28.93
C ALA A 41 4.43 -12.50 -27.40
N GLU A 42 3.26 -12.95 -26.93
CA GLU A 42 3.01 -13.19 -25.49
C GLU A 42 3.95 -14.27 -24.95
N ALA A 43 4.07 -15.42 -25.63
CA ALA A 43 5.00 -16.48 -25.26
C ALA A 43 6.47 -16.01 -25.25
N ALA A 44 6.88 -15.22 -26.24
CA ALA A 44 8.22 -14.64 -26.29
C ALA A 44 8.48 -13.67 -25.13
N THR A 45 7.47 -12.92 -24.71
CA THR A 45 7.55 -12.01 -23.55
C THR A 45 7.75 -12.81 -22.27
N THR A 46 6.94 -13.83 -22.04
CA THR A 46 7.09 -14.73 -20.88
C THR A 46 8.48 -15.35 -20.84
N ASN A 47 8.95 -15.90 -21.95
CA ASN A 47 10.30 -16.49 -22.00
C ASN A 47 11.40 -15.46 -21.68
N LYS A 48 11.29 -14.24 -22.19
CA LYS A 48 12.25 -13.16 -21.89
C LYS A 48 12.21 -12.81 -20.39
N ASP A 49 11.03 -12.75 -19.78
CA ASP A 49 10.86 -12.47 -18.36
C ASP A 49 11.38 -13.63 -17.49
N ASP A 50 11.18 -14.88 -17.90
CA ASP A 50 11.75 -16.06 -17.25
C ASP A 50 13.29 -16.02 -17.28
N LYS A 51 13.90 -15.66 -18.41
CA LYS A 51 15.36 -15.50 -18.50
C LYS A 51 15.88 -14.36 -17.64
N LEU A 52 15.11 -13.30 -17.46
CA LEU A 52 15.45 -12.23 -16.54
C LEU A 52 15.40 -12.72 -15.08
N ASN A 53 14.41 -13.54 -14.73
CA ASN A 53 14.31 -14.14 -13.40
C ASN A 53 15.49 -15.09 -13.12
N ASP A 54 15.86 -15.93 -14.10
CA ASP A 54 17.04 -16.80 -14.03
C ASP A 54 18.32 -15.98 -13.73
N LEU A 55 18.50 -14.85 -14.43
CA LEU A 55 19.64 -13.95 -14.21
C LEU A 55 19.61 -13.34 -12.80
N ILE A 56 18.46 -12.84 -12.37
CA ILE A 56 18.27 -12.26 -11.04
C ILE A 56 18.65 -13.27 -9.96
N ASP A 57 18.23 -14.52 -10.10
CA ASP A 57 18.49 -15.56 -9.10
C ASP A 57 19.95 -16.02 -9.09
N ALA A 58 20.61 -16.06 -10.25
CA ALA A 58 22.05 -16.25 -10.33
C ALA A 58 22.81 -15.12 -9.60
N MET A 59 22.46 -13.86 -9.88
CA MET A 59 23.08 -12.70 -9.22
C MET A 59 22.88 -12.71 -7.70
N LYS A 60 21.67 -13.04 -7.20
CA LYS A 60 21.42 -13.19 -5.77
C LYS A 60 22.27 -14.28 -5.13
N THR A 61 22.54 -15.36 -5.87
CA THR A 61 23.36 -16.47 -5.40
C THR A 61 24.81 -16.02 -5.22
N ASP A 62 25.36 -15.29 -6.20
CA ASP A 62 26.71 -14.72 -6.10
C ASP A 62 26.83 -13.71 -4.95
N ILE A 63 25.81 -12.85 -4.77
CA ILE A 63 25.75 -11.91 -3.64
C ILE A 63 25.81 -12.65 -2.31
N ARG A 64 24.96 -13.67 -2.14
CA ARG A 64 24.94 -14.48 -0.91
C ARG A 64 26.27 -15.18 -0.67
N TYR A 65 26.91 -15.68 -1.74
CA TYR A 65 28.24 -16.28 -1.64
C TYR A 65 29.28 -15.28 -1.14
N ALA A 66 29.37 -14.08 -1.72
CA ALA A 66 30.32 -13.08 -1.26
C ALA A 66 30.04 -12.65 0.18
N GLU A 67 28.78 -12.33 0.52
CA GLU A 67 28.36 -11.96 1.89
C GLU A 67 28.81 -13.00 2.91
N ASN A 68 28.52 -14.29 2.67
CA ASN A 68 28.88 -15.37 3.58
C ASN A 68 30.40 -15.59 3.64
N THR A 69 31.10 -15.48 2.52
CA THR A 69 32.56 -15.70 2.44
C THR A 69 33.32 -14.68 3.29
N VAL A 70 32.87 -13.42 3.28
CA VAL A 70 33.50 -12.33 4.04
C VAL A 70 32.84 -12.07 5.39
N ASN A 71 31.90 -12.91 5.81
CA ASN A 71 31.10 -12.74 7.03
C ASN A 71 30.50 -11.33 7.16
N TYR A 72 29.92 -10.84 6.06
CA TYR A 72 29.28 -9.51 5.96
C TYR A 72 30.22 -8.32 6.24
N ASP A 73 31.54 -8.50 6.13
CA ASP A 73 32.53 -7.43 6.18
C ASP A 73 32.36 -6.45 5.00
N ASP A 74 31.87 -5.24 5.30
CA ASP A 74 31.52 -4.21 4.32
C ASP A 74 32.74 -3.71 3.53
N ASP A 75 33.92 -3.61 4.15
CA ASP A 75 35.12 -3.14 3.46
C ASP A 75 35.60 -4.15 2.42
N LYS A 76 35.43 -5.44 2.68
CA LYS A 76 35.71 -6.50 1.70
C LYS A 76 34.66 -6.55 0.58
N LEU A 77 33.38 -6.32 0.88
CA LEU A 77 32.33 -6.26 -0.15
C LEU A 77 32.52 -5.06 -1.09
N LYS A 78 33.02 -3.92 -0.59
CA LYS A 78 33.32 -2.74 -1.42
C LYS A 78 34.37 -3.01 -2.50
N LEU A 79 35.30 -3.94 -2.27
CA LEU A 79 36.33 -4.28 -3.26
C LEU A 79 35.75 -4.85 -4.56
N ILE A 80 34.58 -5.49 -4.49
CA ILE A 80 33.85 -6.01 -5.66
C ILE A 80 32.72 -5.07 -6.11
N GLY A 81 32.73 -3.82 -5.63
CA GLY A 81 31.70 -2.83 -5.93
C GLY A 81 30.36 -3.09 -5.25
N TRP A 82 30.32 -3.97 -4.24
CA TRP A 82 29.12 -4.27 -3.46
C TRP A 82 29.17 -3.55 -2.11
N ALA A 83 28.01 -3.25 -1.55
CA ALA A 83 27.91 -2.76 -0.19
C ALA A 83 27.26 -3.83 0.67
N GLY A 84 27.70 -3.94 1.92
CA GLY A 84 26.98 -4.70 2.92
C GLY A 84 25.55 -4.18 3.08
N ARG A 85 24.69 -5.00 3.69
CA ARG A 85 23.34 -4.55 4.04
C ARG A 85 23.43 -3.26 4.85
N LYS A 86 22.69 -2.23 4.44
CA LYS A 86 22.50 -1.03 5.26
C LYS A 86 22.10 -1.50 6.65
N SER A 87 22.93 -1.22 7.66
CA SER A 87 22.62 -1.58 9.04
C SER A 87 21.25 -1.04 9.39
N ALA A 88 20.42 -1.87 10.03
CA ALA A 88 19.12 -1.42 10.52
C ALA A 88 19.35 -0.21 11.41
N THR A 89 18.89 0.96 10.98
CA THR A 89 18.88 2.14 11.84
C THR A 89 17.94 1.81 12.98
N ALA A 90 18.44 1.82 14.21
CA ALA A 90 17.62 1.59 15.39
C ALA A 90 16.44 2.55 15.33
N LEU A 91 15.22 2.01 15.36
CA LEU A 91 14.03 2.83 15.42
C LEU A 91 14.08 3.59 16.74
N THR A 92 13.85 4.89 16.68
CA THR A 92 13.67 5.72 17.87
C THR A 92 12.21 5.67 18.29
N ALA A 93 11.92 5.73 19.59
CA ALA A 93 10.54 5.92 20.05
C ALA A 93 9.96 7.22 19.45
N PRO A 94 8.64 7.30 19.22
CA PRO A 94 8.04 8.53 18.72
C PRO A 94 8.22 9.67 19.72
N GLY A 95 8.23 10.91 19.24
CA GLY A 95 8.19 12.08 20.11
C GLY A 95 6.80 12.32 20.71
N GLN A 96 6.64 13.49 21.32
CA GLN A 96 5.39 13.92 21.94
C GLN A 96 4.32 14.27 20.88
N PRO A 97 3.10 13.70 20.93
CA PRO A 97 1.96 14.20 20.16
C PRO A 97 1.61 15.62 20.60
N ARG A 98 1.15 16.44 19.66
CA ARG A 98 0.98 17.88 19.86
C ARG A 98 -0.47 18.29 19.66
N LEU A 99 -0.85 19.44 20.22
CA LEU A 99 -2.15 20.09 19.97
C LEU A 99 -3.33 19.13 20.17
N LEU A 100 -3.34 18.38 21.28
CA LEU A 100 -4.52 17.58 21.64
C LEU A 100 -5.66 18.52 21.99
N GLU A 101 -6.78 18.37 21.30
CA GLU A 101 -8.01 19.13 21.49
C GLU A 101 -9.22 18.18 21.49
N ALA A 102 -10.30 18.60 22.16
CA ALA A 102 -11.59 17.91 22.18
C ALA A 102 -12.65 18.79 21.52
N PRO A 103 -12.61 19.02 20.19
CA PRO A 103 -13.44 20.05 19.55
C PRO A 103 -14.93 19.68 19.51
N ARG A 104 -15.30 18.41 19.75
CA ARG A 104 -16.69 17.97 19.79
C ARG A 104 -16.88 17.00 20.96
N GLN A 105 -17.92 17.23 21.75
CA GLN A 105 -18.25 16.42 22.92
C GLN A 105 -19.77 16.45 23.16
N GLY A 106 -20.29 15.42 23.82
CA GLY A 106 -21.69 15.35 24.26
C GLY A 106 -21.86 14.24 25.31
N GLU A 107 -23.08 14.04 25.81
CA GLU A 107 -23.30 13.11 26.91
C GLU A 107 -22.76 11.70 26.61
N GLY A 108 -21.71 11.32 27.33
CA GLY A 108 -21.06 10.02 27.20
C GLY A 108 -20.20 9.80 25.95
N TRP A 109 -19.83 10.85 25.20
CA TRP A 109 -18.89 10.72 24.08
C TRP A 109 -18.02 11.97 23.88
N VAL A 110 -16.83 11.76 23.33
CA VAL A 110 -15.88 12.82 22.99
C VAL A 110 -15.14 12.49 21.69
N PHE A 111 -14.95 13.49 20.84
CA PHE A 111 -14.05 13.42 19.71
C PHE A 111 -12.77 14.17 20.03
N LEU A 112 -11.64 13.49 19.90
CA LEU A 112 -10.30 14.01 20.13
C LEU A 112 -9.57 14.17 18.78
N ASP A 113 -8.97 15.33 18.55
CA ASP A 113 -8.04 15.58 17.43
C ASP A 113 -6.66 15.95 18.00
N TRP A 114 -5.60 15.50 17.35
CA TRP A 114 -4.24 15.90 17.69
C TRP A 114 -3.35 15.95 16.44
N LYS A 115 -2.09 16.35 16.65
CA LYS A 115 -1.05 16.36 15.62
C LYS A 115 0.05 15.38 15.97
N ALA A 116 0.55 14.71 14.95
CA ALA A 116 1.67 13.79 15.09
C ALA A 116 2.94 14.50 15.64
N PRO A 117 3.81 13.75 16.33
CA PRO A 117 5.12 14.23 16.72
C PRO A 117 5.93 14.72 15.51
N ILE A 118 6.75 15.76 15.71
CA ILE A 118 7.74 16.22 14.71
C ILE A 118 9.09 15.54 14.95
N GLU A 119 9.41 15.30 16.22
CA GLU A 119 10.65 14.66 16.68
C GLU A 119 10.46 13.16 16.93
N GLY A 120 11.56 12.39 16.93
CA GLY A 120 11.56 10.96 17.21
C GLY A 120 11.18 10.08 16.00
N GLY A 121 10.85 8.82 16.27
CA GLY A 121 10.45 7.87 15.23
C GLY A 121 9.01 8.07 14.75
N LYS A 122 8.68 7.54 13.56
CA LYS A 122 7.32 7.58 13.03
C LYS A 122 6.36 6.79 13.94
N PRO A 123 5.24 7.37 14.40
CA PRO A 123 4.21 6.63 15.14
C PRO A 123 3.59 5.52 14.29
N ALA A 124 3.37 4.36 14.89
CA ALA A 124 2.55 3.28 14.33
C ALA A 124 1.11 3.34 14.86
N ALA A 125 0.94 3.77 16.11
CA ALA A 125 -0.36 3.96 16.76
C ALA A 125 -0.28 5.05 17.85
N TYR A 126 -1.42 5.38 18.42
CA TYR A 126 -1.60 6.34 19.50
C TYR A 126 -2.43 5.70 20.61
N ARG A 127 -1.89 5.62 21.83
CA ARG A 127 -2.65 5.25 23.03
C ARG A 127 -3.37 6.47 23.56
N VAL A 128 -4.68 6.35 23.71
CA VAL A 128 -5.54 7.35 24.31
C VAL A 128 -5.73 6.97 25.76
N MET A 129 -5.26 7.82 26.68
CA MET A 129 -5.45 7.64 28.10
C MET A 129 -6.43 8.66 28.66
N ARG A 130 -7.17 8.24 29.69
CA ARG A 130 -8.13 9.06 30.43
C ARG A 130 -7.85 8.98 31.93
N ARG A 131 -8.13 10.04 32.66
CA ARG A 131 -8.26 10.01 34.14
C ARG A 131 -9.44 10.87 34.59
N GLU A 132 -9.97 10.57 35.77
CA GLU A 132 -10.89 11.45 36.49
C GLU A 132 -10.12 12.50 37.29
N ARG A 133 -10.55 13.76 37.25
CA ARG A 133 -9.94 14.83 38.05
C ARG A 133 -10.45 14.87 39.49
N PRO A 134 -9.66 15.37 40.45
CA PRO A 134 -8.28 15.86 40.31
C PRO A 134 -7.19 14.79 40.53
N ALA A 135 -7.54 13.58 40.95
CA ALA A 135 -6.59 12.60 41.49
C ALA A 135 -6.75 11.15 40.97
N GLY A 136 -7.50 10.94 39.89
CA GLY A 136 -7.66 9.62 39.27
C GLY A 136 -6.38 9.12 38.60
N SER A 137 -6.24 7.79 38.52
CA SER A 137 -5.19 7.13 37.75
C SER A 137 -5.45 7.25 36.24
N TRP A 138 -4.38 7.29 35.46
CA TRP A 138 -4.49 7.20 34.00
C TRP A 138 -4.82 5.76 33.58
N GLU A 139 -5.86 5.62 32.77
CA GLU A 139 -6.32 4.35 32.20
C GLU A 139 -6.27 4.43 30.68
N ASP A 140 -5.88 3.36 30.01
CA ASP A 140 -6.01 3.24 28.56
C ASP A 140 -7.47 3.05 28.18
N VAL A 141 -7.98 3.95 27.35
CA VAL A 141 -9.38 3.91 26.90
C VAL A 141 -9.53 3.60 25.43
N ALA A 142 -8.51 3.87 24.61
CA ALA A 142 -8.51 3.50 23.20
C ALA A 142 -7.10 3.45 22.61
N THR A 143 -7.00 2.86 21.41
CA THR A 143 -5.85 2.96 20.53
C THR A 143 -6.30 3.45 19.15
N ALA A 144 -5.62 4.43 18.59
CA ALA A 144 -5.90 4.99 17.27
C ALA A 144 -4.69 4.83 16.34
N VAL A 145 -4.92 4.56 15.06
CA VAL A 145 -3.87 4.49 14.03
C VAL A 145 -3.71 5.79 13.23
N ILE A 146 -4.63 6.72 13.44
CA ILE A 146 -4.64 8.08 12.88
C ILE A 146 -4.69 9.11 14.02
N SER A 147 -4.46 10.38 13.71
CA SER A 147 -4.38 11.46 14.71
C SER A 147 -5.74 12.01 15.16
N GLU A 148 -6.75 11.14 15.21
CA GLU A 148 -8.10 11.45 15.70
C GLU A 148 -8.73 10.19 16.31
N ALA A 149 -9.63 10.38 17.28
CA ALA A 149 -10.41 9.29 17.87
C ALA A 149 -11.75 9.78 18.40
N THR A 150 -12.81 9.03 18.13
CA THR A 150 -14.10 9.19 18.80
C THR A 150 -14.22 8.14 19.90
N LEU A 151 -14.32 8.60 21.15
CA LEU A 151 -14.59 7.75 22.30
C LEU A 151 -16.09 7.81 22.61
N VAL A 152 -16.71 6.64 22.73
CA VAL A 152 -18.10 6.47 23.18
C VAL A 152 -18.11 5.84 24.57
N GLU A 153 -19.29 5.77 25.20
CA GLU A 153 -19.51 5.15 26.52
C GLU A 153 -18.63 5.75 27.63
N GLN A 154 -18.36 7.05 27.55
CA GLN A 154 -17.58 7.74 28.57
C GLN A 154 -18.43 8.02 29.83
N PRO A 155 -17.82 8.01 31.03
CA PRO A 155 -18.48 8.39 32.28
C PRO A 155 -19.10 9.78 32.18
N ARG A 156 -20.32 9.92 32.69
CA ARG A 156 -21.11 11.17 32.67
C ARG A 156 -21.05 11.86 34.02
N GLY A 157 -21.14 13.19 34.02
CA GLY A 157 -21.14 14.04 35.21
C GLY A 157 -19.76 14.19 35.87
N LEU A 158 -18.69 13.78 35.21
CA LEU A 158 -17.32 13.81 35.75
C LEU A 158 -16.42 14.73 34.91
N GLU A 159 -15.47 15.38 35.58
CA GLU A 159 -14.36 16.05 34.90
C GLU A 159 -13.32 15.01 34.48
N LEU A 160 -13.23 14.77 33.18
CA LEU A 160 -12.29 13.83 32.59
C LEU A 160 -11.13 14.59 31.94
N GLU A 161 -9.93 14.07 32.13
CA GLU A 161 -8.75 14.52 31.40
C GLU A 161 -8.25 13.43 30.48
N TYR A 162 -7.93 13.81 29.25
CA TYR A 162 -7.38 12.94 28.23
C TYR A 162 -5.95 13.33 27.87
N ARG A 163 -5.12 12.34 27.53
CA ARG A 163 -3.79 12.54 26.94
C ARG A 163 -3.49 11.45 25.92
N ILE A 164 -2.60 11.73 24.98
CA ILE A 164 -2.21 10.81 23.92
C ILE A 164 -0.73 10.46 24.04
N ILE A 165 -0.39 9.18 23.88
CA ILE A 165 0.99 8.71 23.73
C ILE A 165 1.16 8.09 22.34
N ALA A 166 2.13 8.55 21.56
CA ALA A 166 2.50 7.89 20.31
C ALA A 166 3.35 6.65 20.58
N VAL A 167 3.08 5.57 19.84
CA VAL A 167 3.75 4.27 20.02
C VAL A 167 4.23 3.74 18.68
N ASN A 168 5.43 3.17 18.65
CA ASN A 168 5.94 2.36 17.55
C ASN A 168 6.68 1.13 18.08
N THR A 169 7.31 0.35 17.21
CA THR A 169 8.03 -0.87 17.60
C THR A 169 9.29 -0.63 18.45
N ALA A 170 9.80 0.61 18.51
CA ALA A 170 10.89 0.98 19.39
C ALA A 170 10.43 1.33 20.81
N GLY A 171 9.14 1.64 20.99
CA GLY A 171 8.57 1.96 22.28
C GLY A 171 7.56 3.11 22.23
N GLU A 172 7.35 3.69 23.39
CA GLU A 172 6.37 4.74 23.63
C GLU A 172 7.04 6.10 23.73
N GLY A 173 6.39 7.12 23.17
CA GLY A 173 6.80 8.50 23.28
C GLY A 173 6.34 9.19 24.55
N GLU A 174 6.67 10.46 24.66
CA GLU A 174 6.14 11.32 25.73
C GLU A 174 4.64 11.59 25.53
N ALA A 175 3.93 11.77 26.65
CA ALA A 175 2.51 12.10 26.61
C ALA A 175 2.27 13.53 26.12
N SER A 176 1.21 13.72 25.33
CA SER A 176 0.77 15.03 24.87
C SER A 176 0.39 15.99 26.01
N ASN A 177 0.04 17.22 25.66
CA ASN A 177 -0.77 18.06 26.54
C ASN A 177 -2.07 17.34 26.93
N THR A 178 -2.68 17.75 28.05
CA THR A 178 -3.97 17.22 28.46
C THR A 178 -5.11 18.02 27.84
N ALA A 179 -6.22 17.34 27.54
CA ALA A 179 -7.49 17.95 27.18
C ALA A 179 -8.52 17.62 28.25
N MET A 180 -9.10 18.64 28.86
CA MET A 180 -10.17 18.48 29.86
C MET A 180 -11.53 18.52 29.18
N VAL A 181 -12.40 17.60 29.57
CA VAL A 181 -13.77 17.49 29.07
C VAL A 181 -14.72 17.20 30.23
N VAL A 182 -15.90 17.81 30.19
CA VAL A 182 -17.01 17.52 31.10
C VAL A 182 -18.13 16.92 30.25
N LEU A 183 -18.51 15.67 30.54
CA LEU A 183 -19.47 14.87 29.78
C LEU A 183 -20.75 14.58 30.55
#